data_AF-A0AAW2KC37-F1
#
_entry.id   AF-A0AAW2KC37-F1
#
_cell.length_a   1.000
_cell.length_b   1.000
_cell.length_c   1.000
_cell.angle_alpha   90.00
_cell.angle_beta   90.00
_cell.angle_gamma   90.00
#
_symmetry.space_group_name_H-M   'P 1'
#
loop_
_entity.id
_entity.type
_entity.pdbx_description
1 polymer ?
#
loop_
_entity_poly.entity_id
_entity_poly.type
_entity_poly.pdbx_seq_one_letter_code
_entity_poly.pdbx_strand_id
1 'polypeptide(L)'
;MEATTAGSNQEGAAADAAAPFDPLVPAVPVSYPLKTLEELESRAYFKSFHYSFNQAQVKLQPAGGDGVPPRRRILVCHDMAGGYTDDRYVQGGKNADAYSIWHWYLIDVFVYFSHDLVTLPPPLLD
;
A
#
# COMPACT_ATOMS: atom_id res chain seq x y z
N MET A 1 11.27 -7.52 48.37
CA MET A 1 11.00 -8.83 47.77
C MET A 1 9.55 -9.15 48.03
N GLU A 2 8.72 -9.10 47.00
CA GLU A 2 7.58 -10.00 46.82
C GLU A 2 7.05 -9.82 45.39
N ALA A 3 6.63 -10.95 44.82
CA ALA A 3 6.73 -11.28 43.41
C ALA A 3 5.59 -10.73 42.56
N THR A 4 5.95 -10.22 41.39
CA THR A 4 5.09 -10.00 40.23
C THR A 4 4.62 -11.34 39.67
N THR A 5 3.32 -11.61 39.69
CA THR A 5 2.71 -12.75 38.97
C THR A 5 2.30 -12.28 37.58
N ALA A 6 2.97 -12.82 36.58
CA ALA A 6 2.66 -12.66 35.16
C ALA A 6 1.34 -13.37 34.83
N GLY A 7 0.35 -12.63 34.35
CA GLY A 7 -0.82 -13.19 33.67
C GLY A 7 -0.42 -13.62 32.27
N SER A 8 -0.36 -14.93 32.03
CA SER A 8 -0.10 -15.49 30.72
C SER A 8 -1.30 -15.25 29.79
N ASN A 9 -1.13 -14.39 28.79
CA ASN A 9 -2.03 -14.34 27.63
C ASN A 9 -1.90 -15.64 26.85
N GLN A 10 -2.88 -16.52 27.00
CA GLN A 10 -3.16 -17.58 26.04
C GLN A 10 -4.40 -17.18 25.24
N GLU A 11 -4.22 -16.26 24.28
CA GLU A 11 -5.11 -16.21 23.13
C GLU A 11 -4.55 -17.22 22.12
N GLY A 12 -5.19 -18.39 22.11
CA GLY A 12 -4.89 -19.46 21.19
C GLY A 12 -4.96 -18.95 19.76
N ALA A 13 -3.82 -19.08 19.07
CA ALA A 13 -3.68 -18.90 17.64
C ALA A 13 -4.54 -19.95 16.90
N ALA A 14 -5.83 -19.65 16.73
CA ALA A 14 -6.59 -20.18 15.62
C ALA A 14 -6.36 -19.22 14.46
N ALA A 15 -5.29 -19.44 13.72
CA ALA A 15 -5.14 -18.88 12.39
C ALA A 15 -6.26 -19.49 11.55
N ASP A 16 -7.40 -18.79 11.52
CA ASP A 16 -8.48 -19.01 10.58
C ASP A 16 -7.83 -18.95 9.20
N ALA A 17 -7.70 -20.09 8.53
CA ALA A 17 -7.09 -20.18 7.22
C ALA A 17 -8.08 -19.53 6.24
N ALA A 18 -8.04 -18.19 6.20
CA ALA A 18 -8.83 -17.40 5.29
C ALA A 18 -8.66 -17.97 3.88
N ALA A 19 -9.77 -18.12 3.18
CA ALA A 19 -9.77 -18.61 1.81
C ALA A 19 -8.72 -17.85 0.97
N PRO A 20 -8.06 -18.52 0.02
CA PRO A 20 -7.10 -17.86 -0.86
C PRO A 20 -7.72 -16.62 -1.49
N PHE A 21 -6.94 -15.53 -1.56
CA PHE A 21 -7.38 -14.31 -2.23
C PHE A 21 -7.66 -14.60 -3.71
N ASP A 22 -8.90 -14.37 -4.14
CA ASP A 22 -9.31 -14.46 -5.53
C ASP A 22 -9.61 -13.04 -6.07
N PRO A 23 -8.77 -12.49 -6.97
CA PRO A 23 -8.92 -11.14 -7.48
C PRO A 23 -10.15 -10.95 -8.39
N LEU A 24 -10.82 -12.03 -8.80
CA LEU A 24 -12.00 -11.97 -9.67
C LEU A 24 -13.32 -11.86 -8.88
N VAL A 25 -13.29 -12.16 -7.59
CA VAL A 25 -14.49 -12.18 -6.74
C VAL A 25 -14.76 -10.77 -6.17
N PRO A 26 -16.03 -10.31 -6.16
CA PRO A 26 -16.40 -9.08 -5.48
C PRO A 26 -16.05 -9.10 -3.99
N ALA A 27 -15.31 -8.08 -3.53
CA ALA A 27 -14.87 -7.94 -2.15
C ALA A 27 -14.62 -6.45 -1.80
N VAL A 28 -14.17 -6.17 -0.58
CA VAL A 28 -13.66 -4.83 -0.25
C VAL A 28 -12.50 -4.50 -1.19
N PRO A 29 -12.51 -3.36 -1.91
CA PRO A 29 -11.46 -3.03 -2.84
C PRO A 29 -10.10 -2.88 -2.15
N VAL A 30 -9.09 -3.58 -2.67
CA VAL A 30 -7.72 -3.56 -2.14
C VAL A 30 -6.71 -3.47 -3.29
N SER A 31 -5.56 -2.88 -3.01
CA SER A 31 -4.35 -3.04 -3.81
C SER A 31 -3.62 -4.31 -3.39
N TYR A 32 -2.92 -4.93 -4.33
CA TYR A 32 -2.18 -6.16 -4.11
C TYR A 32 -1.03 -6.28 -5.12
N PRO A 33 0.05 -7.00 -4.78
CA PRO A 33 1.22 -7.16 -5.64
C PRO A 33 1.00 -8.21 -6.73
N LEU A 34 1.93 -8.25 -7.70
CA LEU A 34 2.16 -9.41 -8.56
C LEU A 34 3.45 -10.07 -8.10
N LYS A 35 3.37 -11.36 -7.75
CA LYS A 35 4.45 -12.10 -7.08
C LYS A 35 5.26 -12.95 -8.04
N THR A 36 4.72 -13.25 -9.22
CA THR A 36 5.38 -14.10 -10.22
C THR A 36 5.45 -13.41 -11.58
N LEU A 37 6.40 -13.83 -12.41
CA LEU A 37 6.50 -13.36 -13.79
C LEU A 37 5.29 -13.81 -14.64
N GLU A 38 4.70 -14.96 -14.31
CA GLU A 38 3.50 -15.45 -14.98
C GLU A 38 2.28 -14.55 -14.71
N GLU A 39 2.09 -14.12 -13.46
CA GLU A 39 1.06 -13.13 -13.10
C GLU A 39 1.26 -11.81 -13.87
N LEU A 40 2.51 -11.33 -13.95
CA LEU A 40 2.86 -10.13 -14.71
C LEU A 40 2.57 -10.26 -16.20
N GLU A 41 2.99 -11.37 -16.81
CA GLU A 41 2.80 -11.65 -18.23
C GLU A 41 1.32 -11.83 -18.59
N SER A 42 0.56 -12.52 -17.73
CA SER A 42 -0.87 -12.79 -17.93
C SER A 42 -1.73 -11.52 -17.99
N ARG A 43 -1.22 -10.40 -17.44
CA ARG A 43 -1.95 -9.15 -17.26
C ARG A 43 -3.26 -9.34 -16.48
N ALA A 44 -3.33 -10.37 -15.62
CA ALA A 44 -4.54 -10.70 -14.85
C ALA A 44 -4.98 -9.57 -13.92
N TYR A 45 -4.05 -8.74 -13.43
CA TYR A 45 -4.36 -7.56 -12.61
C TYR A 45 -5.41 -6.65 -13.27
N PHE A 46 -5.29 -6.40 -14.57
CA PHE A 46 -6.18 -5.51 -15.32
C PHE A 46 -7.59 -6.08 -15.52
N LYS A 47 -7.80 -7.35 -15.21
CA LYS A 47 -9.08 -8.06 -15.31
C LYS A 47 -9.72 -8.31 -13.95
N SER A 48 -9.08 -7.90 -12.86
CA SER A 48 -9.58 -8.11 -11.51
C SER A 48 -10.78 -7.24 -11.20
N PHE A 49 -11.61 -7.68 -10.25
CA PHE A 49 -12.67 -6.88 -9.67
C PHE A 49 -12.11 -5.59 -9.04
N HIS A 50 -10.91 -5.66 -8.49
CA HIS A 50 -10.26 -4.55 -7.77
C HIS A 50 -9.65 -3.49 -8.70
N TYR A 51 -9.39 -3.80 -9.98
CA TYR A 51 -8.61 -2.94 -10.87
C TYR A 51 -9.18 -1.53 -11.02
N SER A 52 -10.48 -1.40 -11.25
CA SER A 52 -11.13 -0.09 -11.45
C SER A 52 -10.99 0.83 -10.24
N PHE A 53 -10.92 0.25 -9.03
CA PHE A 53 -10.73 0.99 -7.79
C PHE A 53 -9.27 1.37 -7.53
N ASN A 54 -8.32 0.65 -8.14
CA ASN A 54 -6.88 0.91 -8.04
C ASN A 54 -6.39 2.00 -9.02
N GLN A 55 -7.30 2.57 -9.83
CA GLN A 55 -6.95 3.66 -10.74
C GLN A 55 -7.06 5.01 -10.04
N ALA A 56 -5.93 5.73 -9.95
CA ALA A 56 -5.90 7.10 -9.44
C ALA A 56 -6.80 8.01 -10.29
N GLN A 57 -7.76 8.68 -9.65
CA GLN A 57 -8.69 9.61 -10.31
C GLN A 57 -8.13 11.04 -10.37
N VAL A 58 -7.17 11.36 -9.50
CA VAL A 58 -6.55 12.68 -9.44
C VAL A 58 -5.35 12.70 -10.38
N LYS A 59 -5.39 13.60 -11.38
CA LYS A 59 -4.25 13.83 -12.27
C LYS A 59 -3.12 14.49 -11.49
N LEU A 60 -1.89 14.10 -11.80
CA LEU A 60 -0.71 14.80 -11.30
C LEU A 60 -0.78 16.26 -11.72
N GLN A 61 -0.78 17.15 -10.73
CA GLN A 61 -0.70 18.59 -10.99
C GLN A 61 0.68 18.90 -11.56
N PRO A 62 0.78 19.64 -12.67
CA PRO A 62 2.07 20.14 -13.13
C PRO A 62 2.70 20.95 -12.00
N ALA A 63 3.96 20.67 -11.66
CA ALA A 63 4.73 21.57 -10.83
C ALA A 63 4.74 22.93 -11.55
N GLY A 64 4.17 23.97 -10.93
CA GLY A 64 3.90 25.24 -11.62
C GLY A 64 5.12 25.77 -12.38
N GLY A 65 5.05 25.71 -13.72
CA GLY A 65 6.11 26.12 -14.65
C GLY A 65 6.51 25.03 -15.64
N ASP A 66 6.93 25.43 -16.85
CA ASP A 66 7.30 24.53 -17.96
C ASP A 66 8.64 23.78 -17.75
N GLY A 67 8.98 23.39 -16.51
CA GLY A 67 10.23 22.71 -16.22
C GLY A 67 10.47 22.36 -14.76
N VAL A 68 11.55 21.61 -14.54
CA VAL A 68 12.03 21.26 -13.18
C VAL A 68 12.39 22.54 -12.44
N PRO A 69 11.88 22.76 -11.21
CA PRO A 69 12.22 23.95 -10.43
C PRO A 69 13.74 24.08 -10.24
N PRO A 70 14.34 25.28 -10.35
CA PRO A 70 15.78 25.50 -10.21
C PRO A 70 16.22 25.47 -8.73
N ARG A 71 15.79 24.44 -7.99
CA ARG A 71 16.13 24.18 -6.59
C ARG A 71 16.62 22.74 -6.43
N ARG A 72 17.18 22.45 -5.25
CA ARG A 72 17.50 21.07 -4.84
C ARG A 72 16.19 20.26 -4.77
N ARG A 73 16.28 18.99 -5.17
CA ARG A 73 15.13 18.08 -5.19
C ARG A 73 15.21 17.08 -4.05
N ILE A 74 14.05 16.72 -3.51
CA ILE A 74 13.90 15.73 -2.46
C ILE A 74 13.15 14.54 -3.03
N LEU A 75 13.80 13.38 -2.98
CA LEU A 75 13.17 12.09 -3.21
C LEU A 75 12.90 11.44 -1.85
N VAL A 76 11.67 10.99 -1.64
CA VAL A 76 11.29 10.19 -0.49
C VAL A 76 11.00 8.78 -0.98
N CYS A 77 11.76 7.81 -0.47
CA CYS A 77 11.50 6.39 -0.67
C CYS A 77 11.06 5.82 0.66
N HIS A 78 9.81 5.37 0.75
CA HIS A 78 9.28 4.77 1.96
C HIS A 78 9.16 3.26 1.79
N ASP A 79 9.81 2.52 2.69
CA ASP A 79 9.63 1.08 2.80
C ASP A 79 8.29 0.79 3.49
N MET A 80 7.33 0.25 2.74
CA MET A 80 5.98 -0.06 3.22
C MET A 80 5.94 -1.41 3.98
N ALA A 81 7.05 -1.86 4.56
CA ALA A 81 7.17 -3.06 5.39
C ALA A 81 6.66 -4.34 4.72
N GLY A 82 6.99 -4.49 3.43
CA GLY A 82 6.45 -5.56 2.58
C GLY A 82 5.34 -5.10 1.65
N GLY A 83 4.69 -3.97 1.95
CA GLY A 83 3.63 -3.35 1.16
C GLY A 83 2.27 -4.00 1.40
N TYR A 84 1.21 -3.24 1.13
CA TYR A 84 -0.18 -3.74 1.14
C TYR A 84 -0.60 -4.36 2.49
N THR A 85 -0.23 -3.69 3.58
CA THR A 85 -0.67 -4.00 4.94
C THR A 85 -1.92 -3.19 5.26
N ASP A 86 -1.80 -2.11 6.03
CA ASP A 86 -2.89 -1.15 6.27
C ASP A 86 -3.13 -0.24 5.06
N ASP A 87 -2.10 -0.01 4.25
CA ASP A 87 -2.10 0.82 3.04
C ASP A 87 -2.73 0.12 1.82
N ARG A 88 -3.13 -1.15 1.93
CA ARG A 88 -3.80 -1.87 0.83
C ARG A 88 -5.20 -1.35 0.54
N TYR A 89 -5.86 -0.71 1.50
CA TYR A 89 -7.25 -0.28 1.34
C TYR A 89 -7.28 1.00 0.52
N VAL A 90 -7.81 0.91 -0.71
CA VAL A 90 -7.73 1.98 -1.72
C VAL A 90 -8.51 3.26 -1.38
N GLN A 91 -9.28 3.25 -0.29
CA GLN A 91 -10.08 4.38 0.21
C GLN A 91 -9.77 4.70 1.69
N GLY A 92 -8.61 4.25 2.18
CA GLY A 92 -8.18 4.45 3.55
C GLY A 92 -8.59 3.31 4.49
N GLY A 93 -7.84 3.18 5.57
CA GLY A 93 -8.05 2.18 6.62
C GLY A 93 -8.75 2.72 7.86
N LYS A 94 -8.83 1.90 8.90
CA LYS A 94 -9.28 2.30 10.25
C LYS A 94 -8.12 2.57 11.21
N ASN A 95 -6.89 2.29 10.78
CA ASN A 95 -5.71 2.46 11.62
C ASN A 95 -5.31 3.94 11.63
N ALA A 96 -5.48 4.60 12.77
CA ALA A 96 -5.08 6.00 12.95
C ALA A 96 -3.56 6.19 13.01
N ASP A 97 -2.81 5.12 13.29
CA ASP A 97 -1.35 5.11 13.34
C ASP A 97 -0.73 4.68 11.99
N ALA A 98 -1.54 4.57 10.94
CA ALA A 98 -1.06 4.29 9.60
C ALA A 98 -0.09 5.40 9.13
N TYR A 99 0.87 5.00 8.30
CA TYR A 99 1.82 5.93 7.71
C TYR A 99 1.09 7.01 6.92
N SER A 100 1.38 8.27 7.24
CA SER A 100 0.83 9.42 6.54
C SER A 100 1.91 10.45 6.20
N ILE A 101 1.74 11.13 5.06
CA ILE A 101 2.63 12.21 4.61
C ILE A 101 1.87 13.53 4.59
N TRP A 102 2.39 14.51 5.33
CA TRP A 102 1.77 15.84 5.41
C TRP A 102 2.53 16.91 4.61
N HIS A 103 3.84 16.73 4.44
CA HIS A 103 4.72 17.74 3.83
C HIS A 103 4.96 17.50 2.34
N TRP A 104 3.92 17.09 1.58
CA TRP A 104 3.99 16.82 0.14
C TRP A 104 4.63 17.97 -0.68
N TYR A 105 4.45 19.21 -0.25
CA TYR A 105 5.02 20.40 -0.91
C TYR A 105 6.56 20.47 -0.88
N LEU A 106 7.22 19.69 -0.02
CA LEU A 106 8.69 19.58 0.02
C LEU A 106 9.22 18.45 -0.88
N ILE A 107 8.36 17.54 -1.30
CA ILE A 107 8.74 16.29 -1.98
C ILE A 107 8.59 16.49 -3.49
N ASP A 108 9.62 16.14 -4.25
CA ASP A 108 9.58 16.17 -5.71
C ASP A 108 9.21 14.81 -6.30
N VAL A 109 9.67 13.73 -5.66
CA VAL A 109 9.39 12.36 -6.06
C VAL A 109 9.12 11.53 -4.82
N PHE A 110 7.99 10.83 -4.81
CA PHE A 110 7.69 9.81 -3.82
C PHE A 110 7.82 8.43 -4.47
N VAL A 111 8.51 7.53 -3.80
CA VAL A 111 8.68 6.13 -4.19
C VAL A 111 8.06 5.25 -3.11
N TYR A 112 6.99 4.56 -3.49
CA TYR A 112 6.42 3.46 -2.71
C TYR A 112 7.34 2.25 -2.92
N PHE A 113 8.03 1.82 -1.87
CA PHE A 113 8.90 0.66 -1.91
C PHE A 113 8.26 -0.51 -1.15
N SER A 114 8.27 -1.67 -1.80
CA SER A 114 7.75 -2.93 -1.24
C SER A 114 8.75 -4.05 -1.50
N HIS A 115 8.46 -5.23 -0.95
CA HIS A 115 9.31 -6.41 -1.10
C HIS A 115 8.76 -7.46 -2.09
N ASP A 116 7.73 -7.12 -2.86
CA ASP A 116 7.19 -7.98 -3.94
C ASP A 116 7.84 -7.71 -5.30
N LEU A 117 7.70 -8.68 -6.22
CA LEU A 117 8.28 -8.64 -7.56
C LEU A 117 7.81 -7.42 -8.37
N VAL A 118 6.50 -7.20 -8.42
CA VAL A 118 5.91 -5.99 -9.03
C VAL A 118 4.83 -5.43 -8.12
N THR A 119 4.93 -4.13 -7.89
CA THR A 119 4.08 -3.38 -6.98
C THR A 119 3.55 -2.15 -7.68
N LEU A 120 2.24 -1.99 -7.63
CA LEU A 120 1.51 -0.81 -8.07
C LEU A 120 1.07 -0.02 -6.83
N PRO A 121 1.56 1.21 -6.64
CA PRO A 121 1.18 2.01 -5.47
C PRO A 121 -0.35 2.18 -5.39
N PRO A 122 -0.96 2.05 -4.19
CA PRO A 122 -2.36 2.38 -3.98
C PRO A 122 -2.68 3.82 -4.44
N PRO A 123 -3.89 4.08 -4.97
CA PRO A 123 -4.24 5.40 -5.50
C PRO A 123 -4.38 6.48 -4.42
N LEU A 124 -4.63 6.07 -3.18
CA LEU A 124 -4.61 6.93 -2.00
C LEU A 124 -3.39 6.55 -1.16
N LEU A 125 -2.54 7.53 -0.89
CA LEU A 125 -1.51 7.47 0.13
C LEU A 125 -1.97 8.45 1.21
N ASP A 126 -2.23 7.95 2.41
CA ASP A 126 -2.69 8.77 3.55
C ASP A 126 -1.64 9.82 3.98
#